data_AF-A0A4Z0L1C5-F1
#
_entry.id   AF-A0A4Z0L1C5-F1
#
_cell.length_a   1.000
_cell.length_b   1.000
_cell.length_c   1.000
_cell.angle_alpha   90.00
_cell.angle_beta   90.00
_cell.angle_gamma   90.00
#
_symmetry.space_group_name_H-M   'P 1'
#
loop_
_entity.id
_entity.type
_entity.pdbx_description
1 polymer ?
#
loop_
_entity_poly.entity_id
_entity_poly.type
_entity_poly.pdbx_seq_one_letter_code
_entity_poly.pdbx_strand_id
1 'polypeptide(L)'
;LDAIIGHFIAWLGYTNIEEAQRPASRVQKGAAIFAATPRSTMLRLTKLDEQPVHAASRYVYDWLVALYTLANENAGYRHPQDVTDVDREQFIALIA
;
A
#
# COMPACT_ATOMS: atom_id res chain seq x y z
N LEU A 1 22.60 -2.69 0.95
CA LEU A 1 21.42 -3.58 0.90
C LEU A 1 20.28 -3.11 1.82
N ASP A 2 20.48 -2.08 2.66
CA ASP A 2 19.49 -1.64 3.68
C ASP A 2 18.33 -0.78 3.18
N ALA A 3 18.39 -0.27 1.94
CA ALA A 3 17.35 0.65 1.44
C ALA A 3 16.08 -0.07 0.94
N ILE A 4 16.13 -1.39 0.69
CA ILE A 4 15.00 -2.12 0.09
C ILE A 4 13.98 -2.55 1.16
N ILE A 5 14.43 -2.76 2.40
CA ILE A 5 13.52 -3.01 3.55
C ILE A 5 12.95 -1.68 4.09
N GLY A 6 13.54 -0.52 3.75
CA GLY A 6 13.18 0.78 4.33
C GLY A 6 12.00 1.52 3.68
N HIS A 7 11.63 1.21 2.43
CA HIS A 7 10.55 1.91 1.74
C HIS A 7 9.34 1.00 1.49
N PHE A 8 8.61 0.72 2.56
CA PHE A 8 7.45 -0.15 2.51
C PHE A 8 6.28 0.35 1.65
N ILE A 9 6.23 1.65 1.31
CA ILE A 9 5.29 2.16 0.31
C ILE A 9 5.59 1.57 -1.07
N ALA A 10 6.87 1.34 -1.41
CA ALA A 10 7.24 0.61 -2.64
C ALA A 10 6.85 -0.86 -2.56
N TRP A 11 6.95 -1.48 -1.37
CA TRP A 11 6.51 -2.87 -1.20
C TRP A 11 5.01 -3.03 -1.48
N LEU A 12 4.19 -2.06 -1.04
CA LEU A 12 2.76 -2.01 -1.35
C LEU A 12 2.44 -1.51 -2.78
N GLY A 13 3.45 -1.17 -3.59
CA GLY A 13 3.26 -0.72 -4.97
C GLY A 13 2.79 0.73 -5.13
N TYR A 14 2.68 1.51 -4.05
CA TYR A 14 2.10 2.87 -4.10
C TYR A 14 3.09 3.99 -4.44
N THR A 15 4.37 3.69 -4.65
CA THR A 15 5.40 4.71 -4.97
C THR A 15 5.10 5.47 -6.25
N ASN A 16 4.55 4.81 -7.27
CA ASN A 16 4.27 5.40 -8.59
C ASN A 16 2.77 5.59 -8.85
N ILE A 17 1.91 5.36 -7.86
CA ILE A 17 0.46 5.54 -7.98
C ILE A 17 0.12 6.97 -7.58
N GLU A 18 -0.59 7.69 -8.45
CA GLU A 18 -1.09 9.03 -8.18
C GLU A 18 -2.02 9.04 -6.96
N GLU A 19 -1.94 10.07 -6.11
CA GLU A 19 -2.70 10.16 -4.87
C GLU A 19 -4.22 9.97 -5.08
N ALA A 20 -4.75 10.46 -6.20
CA ALA A 20 -6.17 10.34 -6.56
C ALA A 20 -6.63 8.91 -6.87
N GLN A 21 -5.70 8.01 -7.24
CA GLN A 21 -5.98 6.61 -7.54
C GLN A 21 -5.78 5.71 -6.32
N ARG A 22 -5.24 6.24 -5.23
CA ARG A 22 -5.00 5.47 -4.01
C ARG A 22 -6.29 5.31 -3.22
N PRO A 23 -6.41 4.23 -2.43
CA PRO A 23 -7.52 4.04 -1.50
C PRO A 23 -7.71 5.23 -0.55
N ALA A 24 -8.95 5.48 -0.16
CA ALA A 24 -9.27 6.51 0.83
C ALA A 24 -8.76 6.12 2.23
N SER A 25 -8.13 7.07 2.92
CA SER A 25 -7.75 6.87 4.33
C SER A 25 -9.00 6.73 5.19
N ARG A 26 -8.96 5.76 6.13
CA ARG A 26 -10.06 5.59 7.09
C ARG A 26 -10.01 6.59 8.25
N VAL A 27 -8.82 7.13 8.54
CA VAL A 27 -8.58 8.05 9.66
C VAL A 27 -8.57 9.50 9.20
N GLN A 28 -7.99 9.82 8.04
CA GLN A 28 -8.12 11.15 7.43
C GLN A 28 -9.24 11.14 6.40
N LYS A 29 -10.45 11.53 6.83
CA LYS A 29 -11.60 11.64 5.93
C LYS A 29 -11.33 12.66 4.82
N GLY A 30 -11.66 12.30 3.58
CA GLY A 30 -11.46 13.15 2.41
C GLY A 30 -10.04 13.15 1.83
N ALA A 31 -9.12 12.34 2.38
CA ALA A 31 -7.77 12.17 1.84
C ALA A 31 -7.50 10.71 1.49
N ALA A 32 -6.56 10.51 0.57
CA ALA A 32 -6.05 9.20 0.24
C ALA A 32 -5.02 8.70 1.27
N ILE A 33 -4.76 7.38 1.27
CA ILE A 33 -3.66 6.81 2.02
C ILE A 33 -2.32 7.41 1.56
N PHE A 34 -1.41 7.65 2.49
CA PHE A 34 -0.09 8.25 2.21
C PHE A 34 -0.15 9.64 1.54
N ALA A 35 -1.28 10.34 1.67
CA ALA A 35 -1.39 11.73 1.22
C ALA A 35 -0.33 12.60 1.92
N ALA A 36 0.29 13.49 1.16
CA ALA A 36 1.27 14.41 1.72
C ALA A 36 0.59 15.29 2.78
N THR A 37 1.16 15.34 3.99
CA THR A 37 0.69 16.32 4.98
C THR A 37 0.95 17.71 4.42
N PRO A 38 -0.06 18.59 4.32
CA PRO A 38 0.14 19.95 3.84
C PRO A 38 1.22 20.60 4.67
N ARG A 39 2.32 21.00 4.02
CA ARG A 39 3.42 21.71 4.68
C ARG A 39 2.85 22.99 5.26
N SER A 40 3.01 23.19 6.57
CA SER A 40 2.72 24.47 7.20
C SER A 40 3.61 25.52 6.54
N THR A 41 3.03 26.33 5.66
CA THR A 41 3.70 27.44 5.01
C THR A 41 3.98 28.51 6.08
N MET A 42 5.25 28.65 6.44
CA MET A 42 5.77 29.71 7.31
C MET A 42 5.44 29.62 8.81
N LEU A 43 5.99 28.61 9.49
CA LEU A 43 6.26 28.73 10.93
C LEU A 43 7.74 28.43 11.19
N ARG A 44 8.36 29.34 11.95
CA ARG A 44 9.76 29.27 12.39
C ARG A 44 10.06 27.84 12.87
N LEU A 45 11.10 27.22 12.29
CA LEU A 45 11.60 25.87 12.63
C LEU A 45 11.99 25.68 14.12
N THR A 46 11.87 26.71 14.95
CA THR A 46 12.16 26.74 16.38
C THR A 46 10.96 26.47 17.29
N LYS A 47 9.76 26.24 16.76
CA LYS A 47 8.61 25.80 17.56
C LYS A 47 8.08 24.45 17.06
N LEU A 48 8.29 23.41 17.86
CA LEU A 48 7.45 22.22 17.82
C LEU A 48 6.06 22.62 18.29
N ASP A 49 5.02 22.30 17.53
CA ASP A 49 3.65 22.41 18.03
C ASP A 49 3.48 21.56 19.29
N GLU A 50 2.64 22.03 20.22
CA GLU A 50 2.48 21.51 21.58
C GLU A 50 1.94 20.07 21.62
N GLN A 51 1.42 19.58 20.50
CA GLN A 51 0.90 18.24 20.34
C GLN A 51 1.64 17.51 19.22
N PRO A 52 2.35 16.39 19.51
CA PRO A 52 2.92 15.57 18.45
C PRO A 52 1.77 15.08 17.59
N VAL A 53 1.65 15.66 16.40
CA VAL A 53 0.60 15.31 15.44
C VAL A 53 0.62 13.80 15.30
N HIS A 54 -0.55 13.16 15.41
CA HIS A 54 -0.75 11.71 15.29
C HIS A 54 -0.37 11.14 13.89
N ALA A 55 0.53 11.80 13.16
CA ALA A 55 1.08 11.41 11.87
C ALA A 55 1.62 9.98 11.89
N ALA A 56 2.30 9.56 12.97
CA ALA A 56 2.77 8.19 13.11
C ALA A 56 1.62 7.17 13.19
N SER A 57 0.62 7.42 14.05
CA SER A 57 -0.56 6.54 14.19
C SER A 57 -1.38 6.51 12.91
N ARG A 58 -1.60 7.67 12.28
CA ARG A 58 -2.29 7.79 10.99
C ARG A 58 -1.58 6.96 9.92
N TYR A 59 -0.26 7.05 9.84
CA TYR A 59 0.52 6.29 8.89
C TYR A 59 0.29 4.78 9.07
N VAL A 60 0.27 4.27 10.30
CA VAL A 60 -0.05 2.85 10.57
C VAL A 60 -1.44 2.46 10.06
N TYR A 61 -2.46 3.32 10.23
CA TYR A 61 -3.80 3.01 9.71
C TYR A 61 -3.87 3.02 8.18
N ASP A 62 -3.18 3.95 7.53
CA ASP A 62 -3.10 4.01 6.07
C ASP A 62 -2.47 2.73 5.50
N TRP A 63 -1.51 2.13 6.21
CA TRP A 63 -0.96 0.82 5.86
C TRP A 63 -1.95 -0.32 5.96
N LEU A 64 -2.74 -0.37 7.03
CA LEU A 64 -3.74 -1.43 7.19
C LEU A 64 -4.78 -1.36 6.06
N VAL A 65 -5.15 -0.15 5.64
CA VAL A 65 -6.03 0.06 4.49
C VAL A 65 -5.37 -0.42 3.19
N ALA A 66 -4.11 -0.05 2.97
CA ALA A 66 -3.34 -0.45 1.79
C ALA A 66 -3.21 -1.98 1.67
N LEU A 67 -2.82 -2.63 2.76
CA LEU A 67 -2.65 -4.08 2.83
C LEU A 67 -3.97 -4.81 2.64
N TYR A 68 -5.03 -4.36 3.30
CA TYR A 68 -6.37 -4.93 3.12
C TYR A 68 -6.85 -4.83 1.67
N THR A 69 -6.61 -3.68 1.03
CA THR A 69 -6.99 -3.46 -0.36
C THR A 69 -6.24 -4.41 -1.29
N LEU A 70 -4.92 -4.49 -1.15
CA LEU A 70 -4.10 -5.43 -1.91
C LEU A 70 -4.51 -6.89 -1.67
N ALA A 71 -4.76 -7.28 -0.43
CA ALA A 71 -5.21 -8.63 -0.11
C ALA A 71 -6.54 -8.97 -0.80
N ASN A 72 -7.46 -8.01 -0.86
CA ASN A 72 -8.75 -8.19 -1.52
C ASN A 72 -8.62 -8.23 -3.06
N GLU A 73 -7.76 -7.39 -3.64
CA GLU A 73 -7.44 -7.42 -5.08
C GLU A 73 -6.77 -8.74 -5.49
N ASN A 74 -5.98 -9.33 -4.57
CA ASN A 74 -5.28 -10.59 -4.77
C ASN A 74 -6.05 -11.80 -4.19
N ALA A 75 -7.34 -11.68 -3.87
CA ALA A 75 -8.11 -12.77 -3.25
C ALA A 75 -8.21 -14.03 -4.12
N GLY A 76 -8.05 -13.89 -5.45
CA GLY A 76 -7.99 -15.00 -6.40
C GLY A 76 -6.56 -15.45 -6.76
N TYR A 77 -5.53 -14.85 -6.15
CA TYR A 77 -4.14 -15.18 -6.46
C TYR A 77 -3.83 -16.62 -6.04
N ARG A 78 -3.54 -17.42 -7.05
CA ARG A 78 -3.03 -18.78 -6.96
C ARG A 78 -1.52 -18.71 -7.18
N HIS A 79 -0.76 -19.46 -6.38
CA HIS A 79 0.71 -19.41 -6.30
C HIS A 79 1.38 -19.32 -7.71
N PRO A 80 2.58 -18.73 -7.90
CA PRO A 80 3.20 -18.64 -9.24
C PRO A 80 3.43 -19.99 -9.93
N GLN A 81 3.42 -21.08 -9.15
CA GLN A 81 3.56 -22.46 -9.62
C GLN A 81 2.24 -23.22 -9.56
N ASP A 82 1.12 -22.55 -9.33
CA ASP A 82 -0.17 -23.19 -9.25
C ASP A 82 -0.61 -23.58 -10.67
N VAL A 83 -0.54 -24.88 -10.95
CA VAL A 83 -0.93 -25.45 -12.22
C VAL A 83 -2.45 -25.42 -12.30
N THR A 84 -2.99 -24.63 -13.24
CA THR A 84 -4.44 -24.52 -13.39
C THR A 84 -5.03 -25.85 -13.85
N ASP A 85 -6.34 -26.06 -13.64
CA ASP A 85 -7.01 -27.26 -14.13
C ASP A 85 -6.89 -27.38 -15.67
N VAL A 86 -6.87 -26.23 -16.37
CA VAL A 86 -6.62 -26.16 -17.82
C VAL A 86 -5.20 -26.61 -18.17
N ASP A 87 -4.18 -26.16 -17.43
CA ASP A 87 -2.80 -26.59 -17.65
C ASP A 87 -2.64 -28.10 -17.38
N ARG A 88 -3.38 -28.65 -16.40
CA ARG A 88 -3.43 -30.10 -16.13
C ARG A 88 -4.07 -30.86 -17.28
N GLU A 89 -5.19 -30.39 -17.80
CA GLU A 89 -5.87 -31.01 -18.95
C GLU A 89 -4.99 -30.98 -20.21
N GLN A 90 -4.33 -29.86 -20.47
CA GLN A 90 -3.38 -29.75 -21.59
C GLN A 90 -2.18 -30.68 -21.42
N PHE A 91 -1.66 -30.82 -20.20
CA PHE A 91 -0.58 -31.76 -19.92
C PHE A 91 -1.02 -33.22 -20.14
N ILE A 92 -2.21 -33.60 -19.66
CA ILE A 92 -2.77 -34.94 -19.86
C ILE A 92 -2.94 -35.25 -21.36
N ALA A 93 -3.40 -34.28 -22.15
CA ALA A 93 -3.55 -34.43 -23.59
C ALA A 93 -2.22 -34.63 -24.35
N LEU A 94 -1.09 -34.18 -23.80
CA LEU A 94 0.23 -34.33 -24.40
C LEU A 94 0.91 -35.68 -24.09
N ILE A 95 0.47 -36.38 -23.03
CA ILE A 95 1.03 -37.67 -22.60
C ILE A 95 0.12 -38.86 -22.93
N ALA A 96 -1.03 -38.62 -23.56
CA ALA A 96 -1.96 -39.63 -24.08
C ALA A 96 -1.67 -39.95 -25.55
#